data_AF-A0A1Q9MQG7-F1
#
_entry.id   AF-A0A1Q9MQG7-F1
#
_cell.length_a   1.000
_cell.length_b   1.000
_cell.length_c   1.000
_cell.angle_alpha   90.00
_cell.angle_beta   90.00
_cell.angle_gamma   90.00
#
_symmetry.space_group_name_H-M   'P 1'
#
loop_
_entity.id
_entity.type
_entity.pdbx_description
1 polymer ?
#
loop_
_entity_poly.entity_id
_entity_poly.type
_entity_poly.pdbx_seq_one_letter_code
_entity_poly.pdbx_strand_id
1 'polypeptide(L)'
;MHIGDTGGLLEAIAAFDKLFLTKYNEHLPLRRVFIEGRDARSVLHLVWDPRQNILYPNIGLDARGPQQEWLPLKENIDRSLPSNSSIMVTIDAGC
;
A
#
# COMPACT_ATOMS: atom_id res chain seq x y z
N MET A 1 -7.68 4.05 -11.86
CA MET A 1 -8.60 3.49 -10.86
C MET A 1 -9.03 4.63 -9.97
N HIS A 2 -10.32 4.93 -9.90
CA HIS A 2 -10.85 5.89 -8.93
C HIS A 2 -10.95 5.16 -7.59
N ILE A 3 -10.06 5.48 -6.67
CA ILE A 3 -10.34 5.31 -5.24
C ILE A 3 -11.42 6.36 -4.95
N GLY A 4 -12.54 5.98 -4.33
CA GLY A 4 -13.63 6.93 -4.06
C GLY A 4 -13.09 8.17 -3.34
N ASP A 5 -13.74 9.33 -3.53
CA ASP A 5 -13.25 10.66 -3.07
C ASP A 5 -13.07 10.80 -1.54
N THR A 6 -13.21 9.71 -0.78
CA THR A 6 -13.00 9.62 0.67
C THR A 6 -12.03 8.52 1.11
N GLY A 7 -11.50 7.72 0.18
CA GLY A 7 -10.70 6.55 0.53
C GLY A 7 -9.36 6.87 1.20
N GLY A 8 -8.97 6.05 2.18
CA GLY A 8 -7.71 6.16 2.91
C GLY A 8 -6.56 5.34 2.30
N LEU A 9 -5.42 5.32 2.99
CA LEU A 9 -4.24 4.57 2.56
C LEU A 9 -4.53 3.07 2.33
N LEU A 10 -5.27 2.45 3.24
CA LEU A 10 -5.58 1.02 3.15
C LEU A 10 -6.43 0.69 1.92
N GLU A 11 -7.39 1.54 1.58
CA GLU A 11 -8.19 1.38 0.36
C GLU A 11 -7.34 1.56 -0.90
N ALA A 12 -6.41 2.51 -0.89
CA ALA A 12 -5.47 2.71 -1.99
C ALA A 12 -4.57 1.48 -2.22
N ILE A 13 -4.08 0.87 -1.14
CA ILE A 13 -3.23 -0.33 -1.21
C ILE A 13 -4.07 -1.55 -1.60
N ALA A 14 -5.28 -1.72 -1.05
CA ALA A 14 -6.18 -2.80 -1.45
C ALA A 14 -6.59 -2.72 -2.93
N ALA A 15 -6.81 -1.49 -3.41
CA ALA A 15 -7.05 -1.17 -4.81
C ALA A 15 -5.88 -1.59 -5.71
N PHE A 16 -4.66 -1.24 -5.30
CA PHE A 16 -3.44 -1.68 -5.97
C PHE A 16 -3.30 -3.21 -5.96
N ASP A 17 -3.52 -3.85 -4.81
CA ASP A 17 -3.46 -5.31 -4.66
C ASP A 17 -4.40 -6.01 -5.64
N LYS A 18 -5.65 -5.52 -5.77
CA LYS A 18 -6.63 -6.07 -6.71
C LYS A 18 -6.18 -5.91 -8.15
N LEU A 19 -5.65 -4.74 -8.53
CA LEU A 19 -5.13 -4.50 -9.88
C LEU A 19 -3.90 -5.37 -10.16
N PHE A 20 -2.99 -5.47 -9.20
CA PHE A 20 -1.76 -6.24 -9.31
C PHE A 20 -2.10 -7.73 -9.50
N LEU A 21 -2.97 -8.29 -8.65
CA LEU A 21 -3.41 -9.67 -8.78
C LEU A 21 -4.15 -9.92 -10.09
N THR A 22 -5.03 -9.01 -10.52
CA THR A 22 -5.77 -9.16 -11.79
C THR A 22 -4.84 -9.11 -13.00
N LYS A 23 -3.87 -8.19 -13.02
CA LYS A 23 -2.99 -7.95 -14.17
C LYS A 23 -1.80 -8.90 -14.24
N TYR A 24 -1.31 -9.39 -13.09
CA TYR A 24 -0.09 -10.19 -13.01
C TYR A 24 -0.33 -11.67 -12.68
N ASN A 25 -1.55 -12.10 -12.35
CA ASN A 25 -1.87 -13.55 -12.24
C ASN A 25 -1.64 -14.31 -13.55
N GLU A 26 -1.73 -13.65 -14.71
CA GLU A 26 -1.61 -14.32 -16.01
C GLU A 26 -0.15 -14.55 -16.46
N HIS A 27 0.83 -13.83 -15.89
CA HIS A 27 2.17 -13.77 -16.50
C HIS A 27 3.37 -13.94 -15.55
N LEU A 28 3.19 -13.94 -14.22
CA LEU A 28 4.33 -13.92 -13.32
C LEU A 28 4.12 -14.82 -12.08
N PRO A 29 5.08 -15.69 -11.74
CA PRO A 29 5.08 -16.42 -10.47
C PRO A 29 5.51 -15.50 -9.31
N LEU A 30 5.17 -14.20 -9.34
CA LEU A 30 5.39 -13.28 -8.22
C LEU A 30 4.54 -13.69 -7.01
N ARG A 31 3.45 -14.44 -7.24
CA ARG A 31 2.75 -15.17 -6.19
C ARG A 31 3.71 -16.10 -5.43
N ARG A 32 4.67 -16.76 -6.08
CA ARG A 32 5.65 -17.60 -5.37
C ARG A 32 6.71 -16.77 -4.65
N VAL A 33 7.25 -15.75 -5.31
CA VAL A 33 8.39 -14.97 -4.79
C VAL A 33 8.02 -14.10 -3.57
N PHE A 34 6.81 -13.53 -3.54
CA PHE A 34 6.37 -12.69 -2.42
C PHE A 34 5.54 -13.44 -1.36
N ILE A 35 4.90 -14.57 -1.69
CA ILE A 35 3.84 -15.19 -0.88
C ILE A 35 4.18 -16.62 -0.41
N GLU A 36 5.09 -17.36 -1.06
CA GLU A 36 5.38 -18.75 -0.65
C GLU A 36 6.46 -18.86 0.46
N GLY A 37 7.13 -17.77 0.84
CA GLY A 37 8.15 -17.76 1.91
C GLY A 37 7.73 -17.09 3.23
N ARG A 38 6.66 -16.30 3.20
CA ARG A 38 6.03 -15.62 4.34
C ARG A 38 4.54 -15.68 4.04
N ASP A 39 3.67 -16.00 5.01
CA ASP A 39 2.20 -16.12 4.83
C ASP A 39 1.47 -14.85 4.29
N ALA A 40 2.18 -13.87 3.74
CA ALA A 40 1.70 -12.63 3.17
C ALA A 40 0.99 -12.86 1.82
N ARG A 41 -0.34 -12.95 1.86
CA ARG A 41 -1.18 -13.18 0.66
C ARG A 41 -1.38 -11.98 -0.26
N SER A 42 -0.84 -10.81 0.09
CA SER A 42 -1.05 -9.56 -0.65
C SER A 42 -0.01 -8.49 -0.23
N VAL A 43 0.16 -7.42 -1.00
CA VAL A 43 1.05 -6.29 -0.67
C VAL A 43 0.59 -5.59 0.61
N LEU A 44 -0.72 -5.55 0.88
CA LEU A 44 -1.25 -5.04 2.15
C LEU A 44 -0.68 -5.79 3.36
N HIS A 45 -0.46 -7.10 3.27
CA HIS A 45 0.18 -7.88 4.36
C HIS A 45 1.66 -7.56 4.56
N LEU A 46 2.33 -6.93 3.58
CA LEU A 46 3.73 -6.55 3.70
C LEU A 46 3.90 -5.18 4.34
N VAL A 47 2.84 -4.36 4.38
CA VAL A 47 2.93 -2.94 4.76
C VAL A 47 2.18 -2.59 6.03
N TRP A 48 1.18 -3.40 6.41
CA TRP A 48 0.25 -3.09 7.51
C TRP A 48 0.01 -4.31 8.42
N ASP A 49 -0.02 -4.08 9.73
CA ASP A 49 -0.49 -5.04 10.73
C ASP A 49 -1.94 -4.72 11.13
N PRO A 50 -2.93 -5.54 10.71
CA PRO A 50 -4.34 -5.33 11.06
C PRO A 50 -4.63 -5.44 12.55
N ARG A 51 -3.80 -6.15 13.32
CA ARG A 51 -4.05 -6.40 14.75
C ARG A 51 -3.78 -5.17 15.59
N GLN A 52 -2.77 -4.40 15.19
CA GLN A 52 -2.34 -3.18 15.86
C GLN A 52 -2.80 -1.92 15.13
N ASN A 53 -3.33 -2.07 13.91
CA ASN A 53 -3.70 -0.99 13.02
C ASN A 53 -2.55 0.00 12.76
N ILE A 54 -1.36 -0.54 12.51
CA ILE A 54 -0.15 0.25 12.24
C ILE A 54 0.55 -0.21 10.97
N LEU A 55 1.32 0.68 10.35
CA LEU A 55 2.25 0.29 9.29
C LEU A 55 3.51 -0.33 9.91
N TYR A 56 4.10 -1.32 9.23
CA TYR A 56 5.35 -1.91 9.71
C TYR A 56 6.47 -0.85 9.74
N PRO A 57 7.36 -0.87 10.75
CA PRO A 57 8.35 0.18 10.95
C PRO A 57 9.39 0.29 9.83
N ASN A 58 9.65 -0.82 9.13
CA ASN A 58 10.59 -0.92 8.01
C ASN A 58 9.96 -0.55 6.66
N ILE A 59 8.88 0.21 6.66
CA ILE A 59 8.23 0.70 5.44
C ILE A 59 8.49 2.20 5.30
N GLY A 60 9.08 2.60 4.18
CA GLY A 60 9.09 3.97 3.70
C GLY A 60 7.73 4.30 3.07
N LEU A 61 7.17 5.44 3.46
CA LEU A 61 5.91 5.93 2.91
C LEU A 61 6.10 7.41 2.57
N ASP A 62 6.04 7.73 1.28
CA ASP A 62 5.96 9.10 0.80
C ASP A 62 4.59 9.28 0.13
N ALA A 63 3.76 10.15 0.70
CA ALA A 63 2.45 10.45 0.18
C ALA A 63 2.35 11.94 -0.08
N ARG A 64 1.91 12.28 -1.30
CA ARG A 64 1.78 13.64 -1.77
C ARG A 64 0.37 13.91 -2.24
N GLY A 65 -0.17 15.05 -1.83
CA GLY A 65 -1.42 15.53 -2.36
C GLY A 65 -1.25 16.14 -3.77
N PRO A 66 -2.34 16.65 -4.34
CA PRO A 66 -2.39 17.11 -5.73
C PRO A 66 -1.46 18.30 -5.98
N GLN A 67 -1.15 19.09 -4.95
CA GLN A 67 -0.27 20.25 -5.00
C GLN A 67 1.15 19.91 -4.51
N GLN A 68 1.51 18.61 -4.48
CA GLN A 68 2.80 18.10 -3.97
C GLN A 68 3.01 18.33 -2.47
N GLU A 69 1.96 18.68 -1.74
CA GLU A 69 1.98 18.81 -0.29
C GLU A 69 2.18 17.45 0.38
N TRP A 70 2.95 17.43 1.47
CA TRP A 70 3.21 16.18 2.19
C TRP A 70 1.98 15.74 3.00
N LEU A 71 1.64 14.45 2.91
CA LEU A 71 0.55 13.83 3.64
C LEU A 71 1.11 12.89 4.73
N PRO A 72 0.91 13.19 6.03
CA PRO A 72 1.40 12.38 7.17
C PRO A 72 0.63 11.06 7.36
N LEU A 73 0.57 10.21 6.35
CA LEU A 73 -0.21 8.96 6.42
C LEU A 73 0.36 7.95 7.42
N LYS A 74 1.65 8.05 7.79
CA LYS A 74 2.25 7.22 8.86
C LYS A 74 1.69 7.54 10.25
N GLU A 75 1.34 8.79 10.49
CA GLU A 75 0.83 9.25 11.78
C GLU A 75 -0.69 9.04 11.87
N ASN A 76 -1.37 9.03 10.72
CA ASN A 76 -2.80 8.78 10.63
C ASN A 76 -3.13 8.04 9.32
N ILE A 77 -3.22 6.71 9.40
CA ILE A 77 -3.50 5.84 8.24
C ILE A 77 -4.93 5.97 7.71
N ASP A 78 -5.85 6.45 8.55
CA ASP A 78 -7.26 6.66 8.23
C ASP A 78 -7.51 8.05 7.61
N ARG A 79 -6.45 8.85 7.45
CA ARG A 79 -6.53 10.13 6.75
C ARG A 79 -7.02 9.91 5.32
N SER A 80 -8.10 10.59 4.98
CA SER A 80 -8.65 10.58 3.63
C SER A 80 -7.65 11.14 2.63
N LEU A 81 -7.55 10.49 1.48
CA LEU A 81 -6.67 10.89 0.39
C LEU A 81 -7.42 11.83 -0.55
N PRO A 82 -6.92 13.05 -0.78
CA PRO A 82 -7.44 13.91 -1.83
C PRO A 82 -7.37 13.22 -3.20
N SER A 83 -8.34 13.50 -4.08
CA SER A 83 -8.32 13.00 -5.46
C SER A 83 -7.03 13.45 -6.17
N ASN A 84 -6.40 12.58 -6.96
CA ASN A 84 -5.09 12.78 -7.60
C ASN A 84 -3.87 12.84 -6.67
N SER A 85 -3.98 12.30 -5.45
CA SER A 85 -2.80 12.08 -4.60
C SER A 85 -1.91 10.96 -5.16
N SER A 86 -0.61 11.05 -4.90
CA SER A 86 0.34 9.97 -5.17
C SER A 86 0.83 9.35 -3.87
N ILE A 87 0.99 8.03 -3.88
CA ILE A 87 1.55 7.28 -2.76
C ILE A 87 2.68 6.41 -3.31
N MET A 88 3.86 6.57 -2.72
CA MET A 88 5.01 5.72 -2.93
C MET A 88 5.28 4.93 -1.65
N VAL A 89 5.22 3.61 -1.76
CA VAL A 89 5.58 2.69 -0.68
C VAL A 89 6.90 2.03 -1.04
N THR A 90 7.88 2.17 -0.17
CA THR A 90 9.16 1.49 -0.28
C THR A 90 9.30 0.51 0.88
N ILE A 91 9.60 -0.75 0.58
CA ILE A 91 9.95 -1.72 1.61
C ILE A 91 11.43 -1.54 1.88
N ASP A 92 11.76 -1.04 3.06
CA ASP A 92 13.15 -0.98 3.50
C ASP A 92 13.52 -2.39 3.97
N ALA A 93 14.17 -3.14 3.10
CA ALA A 93 14.90 -4.33 3.50
C ALA A 93 16.13 -3.79 4.25
N GLY A 94 16.02 -3.68 5.58
CA GLY A 94 17.09 -3.15 6.43
C GLY A 94 18.46 -3.61 5.96
N CYS A 95 19.41 -2.67 5.89
CA CYS A 95 20.80 -2.94 5.51
C CYS A 95 21.42 -4.07 6.33
#